data_AF-A0A519ZEF9-F1
#
_entry.id   AF-A0A519ZEF9-F1
#
_cell.length_a   1.000
_cell.length_b   1.000
_cell.length_c   1.000
_cell.angle_alpha   90.00
_cell.angle_beta   90.00
_cell.angle_gamma   90.00
#
_symmetry.space_group_name_H-M   'P 1'
#
loop_
_entity.id
_entity.type
_entity.pdbx_description
1 polymer ?
#
loop_
_entity_poly.entity_id
_entity_poly.type
_entity_poly.pdbx_seq_one_letter_code
_entity_poly.pdbx_strand_id
1 'polypeptide(L)'
;TEGRVPLAATFVHEPSQQLMPVGSVRVPADQPNGLLAAALLEPESQDSFLAWGFFPEMLTPAPSTDDFILAALGERLLATEPTVKAAFETKLRAEPAFAANPDARLAWLYAHAGPGHPYVLRYPITRELN
;
A
#
# COMPACT_ATOMS: atom_id res chain seq x y z
N THR A 1 -28.42 -0.86 4.14
CA THR A 1 -27.40 -1.26 5.12
C THR A 1 -26.10 -1.47 4.36
N GLU A 2 -25.08 -0.66 4.62
CA GLU A 2 -23.88 -0.48 3.77
C GLU A 2 -22.89 -1.66 3.78
N GLY A 3 -23.31 -2.87 4.16
CA GLY A 3 -22.51 -4.11 3.99
C GLY A 3 -21.18 -4.20 4.74
N ARG A 4 -20.86 -3.26 5.64
CA ARG A 4 -19.57 -3.23 6.35
C ARG A 4 -19.52 -4.28 7.45
N VAL A 5 -18.38 -4.96 7.55
CA VAL A 5 -18.10 -5.97 8.58
C VAL A 5 -17.18 -5.34 9.63
N PRO A 6 -17.54 -5.39 10.92
CA PRO A 6 -16.67 -4.92 11.99
C PRO A 6 -15.33 -5.66 11.98
N LEU A 7 -14.24 -4.91 12.16
CA LEU A 7 -12.89 -5.46 12.18
C LEU A 7 -12.32 -5.42 13.60
N ALA A 8 -11.68 -6.52 14.00
CA ALA A 8 -10.84 -6.59 15.19
C ALA A 8 -9.40 -6.86 14.76
N ALA A 9 -8.45 -6.07 15.27
CA ALA A 9 -7.04 -6.18 14.93
C ALA A 9 -6.16 -5.84 16.15
N THR A 10 -4.92 -6.32 16.12
CA THR A 10 -3.88 -5.96 17.09
C THR A 10 -2.85 -5.10 16.38
N PHE A 11 -2.41 -4.02 17.03
CA PHE A 11 -1.47 -3.05 16.44
C PHE A 11 -0.11 -3.09 17.14
N VAL A 12 0.93 -2.80 16.37
CA VAL A 12 2.28 -2.48 16.86
C VAL A 12 2.58 -1.05 16.46
N HIS A 13 2.96 -0.23 17.43
CA HIS A 13 3.29 1.17 17.20
C HIS A 13 4.79 1.34 17.05
N GLU A 14 5.21 2.01 15.97
CA GLU A 14 6.61 2.32 15.71
C GLU A 14 6.75 3.81 15.37
N PRO A 15 7.54 4.58 16.15
CA PRO A 15 7.90 5.95 15.78
C PRO A 15 8.69 5.96 14.48
N SER A 16 8.29 6.79 13.51
CA SER A 16 9.04 6.95 12.26
C SER A 16 8.97 8.38 11.74
N GLN A 17 10.01 8.81 11.03
CA GLN A 17 9.98 10.02 10.23
C GLN A 17 9.54 9.65 8.82
N GLN A 18 8.38 10.14 8.38
CA GLN A 18 7.85 9.83 7.07
C GLN A 18 7.29 11.09 6.41
N LEU A 19 7.52 11.22 5.09
CA LEU A 19 6.81 12.19 4.27
C LEU A 19 5.38 11.67 4.01
N MET A 20 4.40 12.51 4.32
CA MET A 20 3.00 12.18 4.04
C MET A 20 2.71 12.36 2.55
N PRO A 21 1.98 11.43 1.90
CA PRO A 21 1.59 11.56 0.50
C PRO A 21 0.83 12.87 0.23
N VAL A 22 0.94 13.37 -1.01
CA VAL A 22 0.12 14.50 -1.45
C VAL A 22 -1.36 14.14 -1.33
N GLY A 23 -2.15 15.05 -0.73
CA GLY A 23 -3.56 14.82 -0.44
C GLY A 23 -3.84 14.30 0.98
N SER A 24 -2.81 13.99 1.77
CA SER A 24 -2.99 13.76 3.21
C SER A 24 -3.49 15.01 3.93
N VAL A 25 -4.33 14.82 4.94
CA VAL A 25 -4.89 15.89 5.78
C VAL A 25 -4.36 15.76 7.20
N ARG A 26 -3.85 16.86 7.75
CA ARG A 26 -3.50 16.94 9.18
C ARG A 26 -4.72 17.37 9.98
N VAL A 27 -5.07 16.59 11.00
CA VAL A 27 -6.16 16.91 11.93
C VAL A 27 -5.55 17.40 13.26
N PRO A 28 -5.69 18.69 13.61
CA PRO A 28 -5.15 19.20 14.87
C PRO A 28 -5.88 18.60 16.09
N ALA A 29 -5.13 18.27 17.13
CA ALA A 29 -5.68 17.75 18.39
C ALA A 29 -6.27 18.87 19.28
N ASP A 30 -5.78 20.10 19.12
CA ASP A 30 -6.13 21.31 19.89
C ASP A 30 -7.37 22.02 19.33
N GLN A 31 -8.48 21.28 19.23
CA GLN A 31 -9.75 21.80 18.72
C GLN A 31 -10.94 21.28 19.56
N PRO A 32 -12.11 21.94 19.53
CA PRO A 32 -13.24 21.62 20.43
C PRO A 32 -13.70 20.15 20.43
N ASN A 33 -13.60 19.49 19.27
CA ASN A 33 -13.96 18.09 19.06
C ASN A 33 -12.73 17.16 19.08
N GLY A 34 -11.64 17.54 19.75
CA GLY A 34 -10.36 16.79 19.72
C GLY A 34 -10.51 15.33 20.19
N LEU A 35 -11.30 15.12 21.25
CA LEU A 35 -11.61 13.78 21.76
C LEU A 35 -12.43 12.95 20.76
N LEU A 36 -13.37 13.57 20.03
CA LEU A 36 -14.13 12.88 18.99
C LEU A 36 -13.21 12.47 17.83
N ALA A 37 -12.32 13.37 17.40
CA ALA A 37 -11.33 13.05 16.38
C ALA A 37 -10.42 11.90 16.83
N ALA A 38 -9.94 11.92 18.07
CA ALA A 38 -9.15 10.82 18.63
C ALA A 38 -9.94 9.50 18.63
N ALA A 39 -11.20 9.50 19.09
CA ALA A 39 -12.03 8.29 19.14
C ALA A 39 -12.30 7.68 17.76
N LEU A 40 -12.49 8.51 16.72
CA LEU A 40 -12.74 8.05 15.35
C LEU A 40 -11.47 7.62 14.62
N LEU A 41 -10.34 8.29 14.87
CA LEU A 41 -9.10 8.11 14.13
C LEU A 41 -8.15 7.09 14.76
N GLU A 42 -8.20 6.86 16.08
CA GLU A 42 -7.38 5.88 16.79
C GLU A 42 -7.82 4.45 16.43
N PRO A 43 -6.97 3.61 15.80
CA PRO A 43 -7.36 2.27 15.39
C PRO A 43 -7.80 1.36 16.54
N GLU A 44 -7.29 1.59 17.75
CA GLU A 44 -7.60 0.78 18.93
C GLU A 44 -8.90 1.21 19.64
N SER A 45 -9.57 2.26 19.15
CA SER A 45 -10.86 2.71 19.67
C SER A 45 -12.03 1.86 19.15
N GLN A 46 -13.02 1.60 20.02
CA GLN A 46 -14.25 0.88 19.67
C GLN A 46 -15.13 1.64 18.68
N ASP A 47 -15.01 2.97 18.64
CA ASP A 47 -15.74 3.86 17.74
C ASP A 47 -14.91 4.26 16.49
N SER A 48 -13.76 3.62 16.28
CA SER A 48 -12.86 3.97 15.20
C SER A 48 -13.45 3.67 13.82
N PHE A 49 -12.97 4.40 12.80
CA PHE A 49 -13.27 4.07 11.41
C PHE A 49 -12.84 2.64 11.05
N LEU A 50 -11.81 2.09 11.71
CA LEU A 50 -11.46 0.67 11.61
C LEU A 50 -12.60 -0.24 12.10
N ALA A 51 -13.07 -0.02 13.32
CA ALA A 51 -14.12 -0.84 13.94
C ALA A 51 -15.42 -0.81 13.11
N TRP A 52 -15.65 0.30 12.40
CA TRP A 52 -16.78 0.50 11.49
C TRP A 52 -16.54 -0.02 10.06
N GLY A 53 -15.37 -0.60 9.77
CA GLY A 53 -15.06 -1.27 8.50
C GLY A 53 -14.75 -0.32 7.34
N PHE A 54 -14.17 0.86 7.57
CA PHE A 54 -13.85 1.84 6.52
C PHE A 54 -12.54 1.57 5.76
N PHE A 55 -11.71 0.61 6.20
CA PHE A 55 -10.39 0.37 5.63
C PHE A 55 -10.14 -1.10 5.23
N PRO A 56 -11.04 -1.77 4.49
CA PRO A 56 -10.82 -3.17 4.09
C PRO A 56 -9.57 -3.36 3.21
N GLU A 57 -9.12 -2.32 2.50
CA GLU A 57 -7.99 -2.36 1.57
C GLU A 57 -6.66 -2.66 2.27
N MET A 58 -6.48 -2.27 3.54
CA MET A 58 -5.25 -2.58 4.28
C MET A 58 -5.12 -4.07 4.64
N LEU A 59 -6.25 -4.79 4.67
CA LEU A 59 -6.28 -6.23 4.90
C LEU A 59 -6.12 -7.02 3.61
N THR A 60 -6.29 -6.36 2.46
CA THR A 60 -6.15 -7.01 1.17
C THR A 60 -4.67 -7.28 0.95
N PRO A 61 -4.25 -8.55 0.83
CA PRO A 61 -2.89 -8.85 0.43
C PRO A 61 -2.61 -8.13 -0.89
N ALA A 62 -1.34 -7.79 -1.15
CA ALA A 62 -0.95 -7.51 -2.53
C ALA A 62 -1.52 -8.64 -3.40
N PRO A 63 -2.19 -8.32 -4.52
CA PRO A 63 -3.03 -9.26 -5.24
C PRO A 63 -2.33 -10.61 -5.38
N SER A 64 -2.99 -11.67 -4.95
CA SER A 64 -2.48 -13.03 -5.06
C SER A 64 -2.24 -13.34 -6.54
N THR A 65 -0.96 -13.30 -6.92
CA THR A 65 -0.19 -14.12 -7.87
C THR A 65 -0.93 -14.95 -8.93
N ASP A 66 -2.00 -14.44 -9.53
CA ASP A 66 -2.39 -14.93 -10.85
C ASP A 66 -1.44 -14.27 -11.85
N ASP A 67 -0.73 -15.09 -12.64
CA ASP A 67 0.26 -14.64 -13.62
C ASP A 67 -0.27 -13.55 -14.56
N PHE A 68 -1.59 -13.53 -14.81
CA PHE A 68 -2.26 -12.49 -15.59
C PHE A 68 -2.39 -11.15 -14.87
N ILE A 69 -2.74 -11.15 -13.57
CA ILE A 69 -2.78 -9.92 -12.75
C ILE A 69 -1.38 -9.36 -12.61
N LEU A 70 -0.42 -10.27 -12.43
CA LEU A 70 0.98 -9.94 -12.45
C LEU A 70 1.33 -9.29 -13.80
N ALA A 71 1.17 -9.97 -14.94
CA ALA A 71 1.49 -9.41 -16.25
C ALA A 71 0.91 -8.00 -16.45
N ALA A 72 -0.35 -7.76 -16.07
CA ALA A 72 -0.98 -6.44 -16.13
C ALA A 72 -0.28 -5.38 -15.25
N LEU A 73 0.18 -5.73 -14.05
CA LEU A 73 0.98 -4.83 -13.21
C LEU A 73 2.34 -4.54 -13.86
N GLY A 74 3.00 -5.55 -14.43
CA GLY A 74 4.26 -5.40 -15.13
C GLY A 74 4.15 -4.47 -16.34
N GLU A 75 3.08 -4.62 -17.13
CA GLU A 75 2.77 -3.72 -18.24
C GLU A 75 2.54 -2.28 -17.77
N ARG A 76 1.76 -2.10 -16.70
CA ARG A 76 1.53 -0.77 -16.11
C ARG A 76 2.84 -0.13 -15.65
N LEU A 77 3.70 -0.89 -14.95
CA LEU A 77 5.00 -0.41 -14.48
C LEU A 77 5.88 0.06 -15.66
N LEU A 78 5.96 -0.72 -16.73
CA LEU A 78 6.71 -0.36 -17.93
C LEU A 78 6.12 0.88 -18.64
N ALA A 79 4.82 1.11 -18.52
CA ALA A 79 4.15 2.28 -19.10
C ALA A 79 4.36 3.55 -18.26
N THR A 80 4.42 3.44 -16.93
CA THR A 80 4.48 4.59 -16.02
C THR A 80 5.89 4.97 -15.57
N GLU A 81 6.85 4.03 -15.59
CA GLU A 81 8.23 4.23 -15.11
C GLU A 81 9.26 4.09 -16.25
N PRO A 82 9.63 5.18 -16.95
CA PRO A 82 10.53 5.13 -18.10
C PRO A 82 11.93 4.58 -17.78
N THR A 83 12.41 4.80 -16.54
CA THR A 83 13.71 4.32 -16.06
C THR A 83 13.72 2.81 -15.92
N VAL A 84 12.66 2.23 -15.35
CA VAL A 84 12.46 0.78 -15.23
C VAL A 84 12.34 0.15 -16.61
N LYS A 85 11.59 0.78 -17.53
CA LYS A 85 11.46 0.32 -18.91
C LYS A 85 12.81 0.22 -19.62
N ALA A 86 13.63 1.27 -19.56
CA ALA A 86 14.95 1.28 -20.21
C ALA A 86 15.89 0.20 -19.64
N ALA A 87 15.86 -0.02 -18.33
CA ALA A 87 16.62 -1.08 -17.68
C ALA A 87 16.16 -2.47 -18.11
N PHE A 88 14.84 -2.69 -18.18
CA PHE A 88 14.25 -3.96 -18.62
C PHE A 88 14.62 -4.29 -20.07
N GLU A 89 14.47 -3.35 -21.00
CA GLU A 89 14.83 -3.52 -22.41
C GLU A 89 16.34 -3.75 -22.62
N THR A 90 17.18 -3.12 -21.80
CA THR A 90 18.62 -3.36 -21.81
C THR A 90 18.94 -4.78 -21.37
N LYS A 91 18.31 -5.25 -20.29
CA LYS A 91 18.49 -6.62 -19.79
C LYS A 91 18.01 -7.67 -20.80
N LEU A 92 16.89 -7.44 -21.47
CA LEU A 92 16.39 -8.30 -22.55
C LEU A 92 17.40 -8.47 -23.69
N ARG A 93 18.11 -7.39 -24.07
CA ARG A 93 19.14 -7.45 -25.13
C ARG A 93 20.45 -8.08 -24.65
N ALA A 94 20.83 -7.87 -23.40
CA ALA A 94 22.09 -8.35 -22.86
C ALA A 94 22.07 -9.83 -22.45
N GLU A 95 20.91 -10.36 -22.06
CA GLU A 95 20.79 -11.69 -21.46
C GLU A 95 19.73 -12.56 -22.18
N PRO A 96 20.12 -13.35 -23.19
CA PRO A 96 19.20 -14.20 -23.95
C PRO A 96 18.44 -15.22 -23.08
N ALA A 97 19.08 -15.75 -22.04
CA ALA A 97 18.45 -16.67 -21.10
C ALA A 97 17.33 -16.01 -20.28
N PHE A 98 17.48 -14.72 -19.95
CA PHE A 98 16.44 -13.92 -19.31
C PHE A 98 15.31 -13.61 -20.30
N ALA A 99 15.65 -13.23 -21.53
CA ALA A 99 14.66 -12.96 -22.57
C ALA A 99 13.77 -14.17 -22.89
N ALA A 100 14.33 -15.38 -22.83
CA ALA A 100 13.63 -16.63 -23.08
C ALA A 100 12.80 -17.15 -21.90
N ASN A 101 12.94 -16.57 -20.70
CA ASN A 101 12.27 -17.05 -19.48
C ASN A 101 11.16 -16.08 -19.05
N PRO A 102 9.86 -16.41 -19.28
CA PRO A 102 8.74 -15.55 -18.89
C PRO A 102 8.67 -15.30 -17.38
N ASP A 103 8.90 -16.33 -16.57
CA ASP A 103 8.83 -16.23 -15.11
C ASP A 103 9.93 -15.33 -14.55
N ALA A 104 11.15 -15.41 -15.12
CA ALA A 104 12.26 -14.55 -14.73
C ALA A 104 11.99 -13.08 -15.06
N ARG A 105 11.39 -12.80 -16.22
CA ARG A 105 10.98 -11.43 -16.61
C ARG A 105 9.92 -10.89 -15.67
N LEU A 106 8.93 -11.72 -15.36
CA LEU A 106 7.83 -11.41 -14.48
C LEU A 106 8.34 -11.10 -13.06
N ALA A 107 9.17 -11.99 -12.49
CA ALA A 107 9.82 -11.80 -11.19
C ALA A 107 10.67 -10.53 -11.11
N TRP A 108 11.43 -10.21 -12.18
CA TRP A 108 12.23 -8.99 -12.22
C TRP A 108 11.35 -7.73 -12.18
N LEU A 109 10.23 -7.72 -12.92
CA LEU A 109 9.29 -6.60 -12.91
C LEU A 109 8.66 -6.40 -11.52
N TYR A 110 8.32 -7.46 -10.77
CA TYR A 110 7.85 -7.32 -9.38
C TYR A 110 8.88 -6.74 -8.46
N ALA A 111 10.13 -7.20 -8.57
CA ALA A 111 11.20 -6.67 -7.74
C ALA A 111 11.39 -5.16 -7.95
N HIS A 112 11.07 -4.65 -9.15
CA HIS A 112 11.15 -3.23 -9.50
C HIS A 112 9.83 -2.46 -9.36
N ALA A 113 8.70 -3.15 -9.18
CA ALA A 113 7.40 -2.52 -8.89
C ALA A 113 7.36 -1.89 -7.48
N GLY A 114 8.40 -2.13 -6.67
CA GLY A 114 8.45 -1.73 -5.28
C GLY A 114 7.64 -2.69 -4.39
N PRO A 115 7.57 -2.42 -3.07
CA PRO A 115 6.69 -3.18 -2.19
C PRO A 115 5.25 -3.05 -2.69
N GLY A 116 4.69 -4.15 -3.22
CA GLY A 116 3.31 -4.20 -3.68
C GLY A 116 2.38 -3.62 -2.63
N HIS A 117 1.55 -2.65 -3.04
CA HIS A 117 0.73 -1.78 -2.19
C HIS A 117 1.43 -1.35 -0.88
N PRO A 118 2.00 -0.13 -0.77
CA PRO A 118 2.87 0.27 0.35
C PRO A 118 2.22 0.28 1.75
N TYR A 119 0.97 -0.15 1.86
CA TYR A 119 0.15 -0.08 3.06
C TYR A 119 -0.49 -1.42 3.47
N VAL A 120 -0.06 -2.57 2.94
CA VAL A 120 -0.58 -3.87 3.42
C VAL A 120 -0.29 -3.99 4.92
N LEU A 121 -1.34 -4.29 5.70
CA LEU A 121 -1.33 -4.32 7.17
C LEU A 121 -0.84 -3.03 7.83
N ARG A 122 -0.91 -1.89 7.13
CA ARG A 122 -0.60 -0.58 7.67
C ARG A 122 -1.86 0.25 7.74
N TYR A 123 -2.17 0.74 8.94
CA TYR A 123 -3.29 1.63 9.15
C TYR A 123 -3.03 3.00 8.47
N PRO A 124 -3.99 3.57 7.71
CA PRO A 124 -3.73 4.73 6.85
C PRO A 124 -3.69 6.06 7.61
N ILE A 125 -4.01 6.07 8.91
CA ILE A 125 -3.95 7.27 9.75
C ILE A 125 -2.77 7.13 10.72
N THR A 126 -1.89 8.13 10.70
CA THR A 126 -0.70 8.18 11.56
C THR A 126 -0.88 9.21 12.67
N ARG A 127 -0.28 8.95 13.84
CA ARG A 127 -0.19 9.91 14.93
C ARG A 127 1.09 10.72 14.81
N GLU A 128 0.97 12.04 14.85
CA GLU A 128 2.12 12.92 15.01
C GLU A 128 2.55 12.90 16.48
N LEU A 129 3.85 12.66 16.72
CA LEU A 129 4.43 12.72 18.06
C LEU A 129 4.89 14.17 18.30
N ASN A 130 4.41 14.76 19.39
CA ASN A 130 4.82 16.10 19.85
C ASN A 130 6.08 16.03 20.71
#